data_AF-A0A353IML1-F1
#
_entry.id   AF-A0A353IML1-F1
#
_cell.length_a   1.000
_cell.length_b   1.000
_cell.length_c   1.000
_cell.angle_alpha   90.00
_cell.angle_beta   90.00
_cell.angle_gamma   90.00
#
_symmetry.space_group_name_H-M   'P 1'
#
loop_
_entity.id
_entity.type
_entity.pdbx_description
1 polymer ?
#
loop_
_entity_poly.entity_id
_entity_poly.type
_entity_poly.pdbx_seq_one_letter_code
_entity_poly.pdbx_strand_id
1 'polypeptide(L)' 'STEFGRKLEYYSGFVFQIEAPGMGETEPVAGGGRYDNLLTALGAPCAVPAVGSAIHTERLLAAVGRASS' A
#
# COMPACT_ATOMS: atom_id res chain seq x y z
N SER A 1 0.85 19.91 8.54
CA SER A 1 1.19 18.90 7.53
C SER A 1 1.31 17.58 8.26
N THR A 2 0.28 16.75 8.20
CA THR A 2 0.26 15.43 8.85
C THR A 2 1.07 14.46 7.98
N GLU A 3 2.30 14.15 8.39
CA GLU A 3 3.12 13.07 7.84
C GLU A 3 2.38 11.74 8.07
N PHE A 4 1.55 11.35 7.11
CA PHE A 4 0.75 10.14 7.18
C PHE A 4 1.61 8.95 6.80
N GLY A 5 1.70 8.00 7.73
CA GLY A 5 2.54 6.83 7.60
C GLY A 5 3.87 7.06 8.29
N ARG A 6 4.03 6.43 9.46
CA ARG A 6 5.29 5.73 9.70
C ARG A 6 5.62 5.06 8.37
N LYS A 7 6.62 5.55 7.63
CA LYS A 7 7.25 4.80 6.54
C LYS A 7 7.43 3.42 7.15
N LEU A 8 6.67 2.43 6.69
CA LEU A 8 6.86 1.09 7.17
C LEU A 8 8.31 0.77 6.78
N GLU A 9 9.22 0.81 7.75
CA GLU A 9 10.67 0.82 7.50
C GLU A 9 11.15 -0.46 6.81
N TYR A 10 10.23 -1.38 6.50
CA TYR A 10 10.47 -2.58 5.72
C TYR A 10 10.52 -2.35 4.20
N TYR A 11 10.03 -1.22 3.66
CA TYR A 11 10.08 -0.99 2.22
C TYR A 11 11.53 -0.73 1.76
N SER A 12 11.99 -1.48 0.76
CA SER A 12 13.36 -1.44 0.24
C SER A 12 13.54 -0.51 -0.97
N GLY A 13 12.51 0.25 -1.35
CA GLY A 13 12.59 1.17 -2.49
C GLY A 13 11.23 1.63 -2.99
N PHE A 14 10.80 1.11 -4.13
CA PHE A 14 9.55 1.48 -4.80
C PHE A 14 8.34 1.35 -3.86
N VAL A 15 7.56 2.42 -3.75
CA VAL A 15 6.29 2.48 -3.01
C VAL A 15 5.24 3.17 -3.86
N PHE A 16 3.98 2.80 -3.68
CA PHE A 16 2.86 3.38 -4.41
C PHE A 16 1.58 3.42 -3.58
N GLN A 17 0.66 4.26 -4.02
CA GLN A 17 -0.72 4.33 -3.54
C GLN A 17 -1.67 4.37 -4.74
N ILE A 18 -2.88 3.88 -4.55
CA ILE A 18 -3.97 3.95 -5.53
C ILE A 18 -5.06 4.83 -4.93
N GLU A 19 -5.35 5.92 -5.63
CA GLU A 19 -6.36 6.91 -5.27
C GLU A 19 -7.58 6.77 -6.19
N ALA A 20 -8.75 7.18 -5.69
CA ALA A 20 -9.99 7.22 -6.46
C ALA A 20 -10.53 8.65 -6.52
N PRO A 21 -11.01 9.12 -7.69
CA PRO A 21 -11.62 10.44 -7.83
C PRO A 21 -12.77 10.64 -6.83
N GLY A 22 -12.82 11.82 -6.20
CA GLY A 22 -13.86 12.15 -5.22
C GLY A 22 -13.65 11.53 -3.83
N MET A 23 -12.52 10.87 -3.58
CA MET A 23 -12.02 10.55 -2.24
C MET A 23 -10.95 11.58 -1.83
N GLY A 24 -10.82 11.84 -0.53
CA GLY A 24 -9.78 12.74 -0.02
C GLY A 24 -8.39 12.11 -0.20
N GLU A 25 -7.37 12.94 -0.44
CA GLU A 25 -5.96 12.51 -0.65
C GLU A 25 -5.39 11.67 0.52
N THR A 26 -5.99 11.76 1.70
CA THR A 26 -5.60 10.97 2.89
C THR A 26 -6.24 9.58 2.95
N GLU A 27 -7.10 9.22 2.00
CA GLU A 27 -7.90 7.98 2.00
C GLU A 27 -7.64 7.13 0.73
N PRO A 28 -6.40 6.64 0.51
CA PRO A 28 -6.11 5.78 -0.63
C PRO A 28 -6.91 4.47 -0.56
N VAL A 29 -7.32 3.96 -1.71
CA VAL A 29 -8.04 2.68 -1.87
C VAL A 29 -7.10 1.50 -1.66
N ALA A 30 -5.86 1.63 -2.09
CA ALA A 30 -4.82 0.62 -1.89
C ALA A 30 -3.44 1.28 -1.76
N GLY A 31 -2.50 0.54 -1.18
CA GLY A 31 -1.10 0.96 -1.09
C GLY A 31 -0.19 -0.25 -1.11
N GLY A 32 1.06 -0.05 -1.50
CA GLY A 32 2.00 -1.15 -1.64
C GLY A 32 3.41 -0.68 -1.93
N GLY A 33 4.29 -1.65 -2.12
CA GLY A 33 5.68 -1.39 -2.42
C GLY A 33 6.54 -2.63 -2.37
N ARG A 34 7.84 -2.42 -2.62
CA ARG A 34 8.89 -3.43 -2.62
C ARG A 34 9.48 -3.60 -1.23
N TYR A 35 9.63 -4.82 -0.75
CA TYR A 35 10.05 -5.15 0.62
C TYR A 35 11.02 -6.36 0.66
N ASP A 36 12.10 -6.29 -0.12
CA ASP A 36 13.04 -7.41 -0.32
C ASP A 36 13.68 -7.93 0.98
N ASN A 37 13.83 -7.07 1.98
CA ASN A 37 14.51 -7.41 3.23
C ASN A 37 13.56 -8.05 4.27
N LEU A 38 12.25 -7.98 4.04
CA LEU A 38 11.25 -8.38 5.03
C LEU A 38 11.32 -9.88 5.33
N LEU A 39 11.37 -10.72 4.30
CA LEU A 39 11.35 -12.17 4.46
C LEU A 39 12.63 -12.68 5.16
N THR A 40 13.78 -12.09 4.84
CA THR A 40 15.04 -12.40 5.54
C THR A 40 15.00 -11.94 6.99
N ALA A 41 14.43 -10.77 7.29
CA ALA A 41 14.21 -10.32 8.66
C ALA A 41 13.27 -11.24 9.47
N LEU A 42 12.40 -12.00 8.78
CA LEU A 42 11.51 -13.01 9.35
C LEU A 42 12.11 -14.43 9.36
N GLY A 43 13.37 -14.61 8.97
CA GLY A 43 14.09 -15.89 9.06
C GLY A 43 14.17 -16.69 7.76
N ALA A 44 13.88 -16.10 6.60
CA ALA A 44 14.15 -16.76 5.32
C ALA A 44 15.66 -17.08 5.18
N PRO A 45 16.04 -18.27 4.71
CA PRO A 45 17.44 -18.71 4.64
C PRO A 45 18.26 -17.99 3.57
N CYS A 46 17.61 -17.24 2.68
CA CYS A 46 18.24 -16.45 1.64
C CYS A 46 17.45 -15.15 1.41
N ALA A 47 18.05 -14.23 0.65
CA ALA A 47 17.36 -13.02 0.22
C ALA A 47 16.21 -13.39 -0.74
N VAL A 48 15.01 -12.87 -0.46
CA VAL A 48 13.82 -13.10 -1.28
C VAL A 48 13.26 -11.74 -1.73
N PRO A 49 13.49 -11.34 -3.00
CA PRO A 49 12.90 -10.13 -3.54
C PRO A 49 11.38 -10.21 -3.46
N ALA A 50 10.73 -9.13 -3.02
CA ALA A 50 9.30 -9.15 -2.76
C ALA A 50 8.63 -7.81 -3.04
N VAL A 51 7.43 -7.86 -3.60
CA VAL A 51 6.57 -6.71 -3.86
C VAL A 51 5.12 -7.13 -3.62
N GLY A 52 4.30 -6.22 -3.14
CA GLY A 52 2.90 -6.49 -2.87
C GLY A 52 2.14 -5.26 -2.43
N SER A 53 0.86 -5.46 -2.14
CA SER A 53 -0.10 -4.40 -1.84
C SER A 53 -1.18 -4.88 -0.90
N ALA A 54 -1.77 -3.95 -0.16
CA ALA A 54 -3.00 -4.13 0.57
C ALA A 54 -4.08 -3.21 -0.01
N ILE A 55 -5.32 -3.72 -0.06
CA ILE A 55 -6.49 -3.02 -0.56
C ILE A 55 -7.47 -2.86 0.59
N HIS A 56 -8.01 -1.65 0.76
CA HIS A 56 -9.09 -1.38 1.70
C HIS A 56 -10.43 -1.73 1.05
N THR A 57 -11.09 -2.78 1.51
CA THR A 57 -12.32 -3.33 0.92
C THR A 57 -13.48 -2.34 0.94
N GLU A 58 -13.66 -1.62 2.05
CA GLU A 58 -14.74 -0.65 2.24
C GLU A 58 -14.53 0.57 1.32
N ARG A 59 -13.28 1.02 1.20
CA ARG A 59 -12.92 2.12 0.29
C ARG A 59 -13.05 1.70 -1.17
N LEU A 60 -12.65 0.48 -1.52
CA LEU A 60 -12.84 -0.06 -2.86
C LEU A 60 -14.32 -0.10 -3.23
N LEU A 61 -15.17 -0.64 -2.35
CA LEU A 61 -16.62 -0.68 -2.58
C LEU A 61 -17.20 0.73 -2.75
N ALA A 62 -16.77 1.67 -1.90
CA ALA A 62 -17.19 3.06 -1.98
C ALA A 62 -16.70 3.78 -3.25
N ALA A 63 -15.56 3.39 -3.81
CA ALA A 63 -15.04 3.93 -5.07
C ALA A 63 -15.82 3.38 -6.28
N VAL A 64 -16.10 2.07 -6.31
CA VAL A 64 -16.89 1.43 -7.36
C VAL A 64 -18.33 1.96 -7.40
N GLY A 65 -18.95 2.16 -6.23
CA GLY A 65 -20.30 2.72 -6.14
C GLY A 65 -20.42 4.15 -6.68
N ARG A 66 -19.34 4.95 -6.60
CA ARG A 66 -19.28 6.31 -7.16
C ARG A 66 -19.00 6.33 -8.66
N ALA A 67 -18.23 5.38 -9.18
CA ALA A 67 -17.97 5.28 -10.62
C ALA A 67 -19.23 4.90 -11.43
N SER A 68 -20.27 4.41 -10.75
CA SER A 68 -21.53 3.97 -11.36
C SER A 68 -22.63 5.04 -11.34
N SER A 69 -22.35 6.24 -10.79
CA SER A 69 -23.26 7.39 -10.71
C SER A 69 -22.79 8.53 -11.59
#